data_AF-A0A1Q3Z0G6-F1
#
_entry.id   AF-A0A1Q3Z0G6-F1
#
_cell.length_a   1.000
_cell.length_b   1.000
_cell.length_c   1.000
_cell.angle_alpha   90.00
_cell.angle_beta   90.00
_cell.angle_gamma   90.00
#
_symmetry.space_group_name_H-M   'P 1'
#
loop_
_entity.id
_entity.type
_entity.pdbx_description
1 polymer ?
#
loop_
_entity_poly.entity_id
_entity_poly.type
_entity_poly.pdbx_seq_one_letter_code
_entity_poly.pdbx_strand_id
1 'polypeptide(L)'
;MRVESTARSSSLSRSGGVGRAQGGGFFVDDGAATQRAATAAPVAAASSLDALLALQAVEDPLFARKKALRRGNALLDTLESIKADLLLGQVSEGRLNQLMALIGQARDRNLPGLDGVLDDIELRARVELAKFGRYPGM
;
A
#
# COMPACT_ATOMS: atom_id res chain seq x y z
N MET A 1 5.30 6.34 -35.67
CA MET A 1 5.25 5.79 -34.30
C MET A 1 5.71 4.34 -34.36
N ARG A 2 6.84 4.04 -33.73
CA ARG A 2 7.48 2.72 -33.69
C ARG A 2 7.68 2.42 -32.21
N VAL A 3 7.18 1.30 -31.72
CA VAL A 3 7.32 0.91 -30.31
C VAL A 3 8.05 -0.42 -30.29
N GLU A 4 9.28 -0.38 -29.77
CA GLU A 4 10.21 -1.49 -29.57
C GLU A 4 9.64 -2.50 -28.55
N SER A 5 9.78 -3.79 -28.86
CA SER A 5 9.50 -4.88 -27.93
C SER A 5 10.75 -5.15 -27.08
N THR A 6 10.63 -5.04 -25.75
CA THR A 6 11.67 -5.41 -24.80
C THR A 6 11.17 -6.50 -23.84
N ALA A 7 12.14 -7.31 -23.40
CA ALA A 7 12.12 -8.37 -22.39
C ALA A 7 12.04 -9.81 -22.90
N ARG A 8 13.22 -10.36 -23.23
CA ARG A 8 13.51 -11.80 -23.15
C ARG A 8 13.80 -12.13 -21.68
N SER A 9 12.92 -12.89 -21.04
CA SER A 9 13.20 -13.51 -19.75
C SER A 9 14.10 -14.73 -19.95
N SER A 10 15.09 -14.83 -19.07
CA SER A 10 16.14 -15.82 -18.99
C SER A 10 15.62 -17.23 -18.70
N SER A 11 15.92 -18.19 -19.58
CA SER A 11 15.83 -19.60 -19.23
C SER A 11 17.16 -20.07 -18.63
N LEU A 12 17.04 -20.62 -17.41
CA LEU A 12 18.12 -21.14 -16.59
C LEU A 12 18.78 -22.34 -17.27
N SER A 13 20.10 -22.27 -17.45
CA SER A 13 20.93 -23.41 -17.80
C SER A 13 21.15 -24.30 -16.57
N ARG A 14 20.83 -25.59 -16.69
CA ARG A 14 21.40 -26.61 -15.80
C ARG A 14 22.19 -27.59 -16.67
N SER A 15 23.51 -27.44 -16.57
CA SER A 15 24.54 -28.46 -16.82
C SER A 15 24.03 -29.85 -16.43
N GLY A 16 24.14 -30.90 -17.24
CA GLY A 16 25.34 -31.39 -17.89
C GLY A 16 25.74 -32.70 -17.19
N GLY A 17 25.40 -33.82 -17.80
CA GLY A 17 25.72 -35.16 -17.31
C GLY A 17 25.81 -36.13 -18.48
N VAL A 18 27.04 -36.28 -19.00
CA VAL A 18 27.40 -37.15 -20.13
C VAL A 18 27.60 -38.58 -19.62
N GLY A 19 26.89 -39.53 -20.22
CA GLY A 19 27.18 -40.96 -20.14
C GLY A 19 27.13 -41.55 -21.54
N ARG A 20 28.25 -42.12 -21.99
CA ARG A 20 28.53 -42.56 -23.37
C ARG A 20 28.50 -44.08 -23.49
N ALA A 21 28.09 -44.53 -24.67
CA ALA A 21 28.46 -45.76 -25.40
C ALA A 21 27.68 -47.09 -25.18
N GLN A 22 26.99 -47.47 -26.26
CA GLN A 22 27.18 -48.70 -27.05
C GLN A 22 26.49 -50.01 -26.57
N GLY A 23 25.50 -50.44 -27.35
CA GLY A 23 24.91 -51.78 -27.29
C GLY A 23 23.53 -51.79 -27.95
N GLY A 24 23.33 -52.66 -28.94
CA GLY A 24 22.25 -52.57 -29.93
C GLY A 24 20.84 -52.99 -29.48
N GLY A 25 19.87 -52.69 -30.34
CA GLY A 25 18.49 -53.13 -30.23
C GLY A 25 17.53 -52.14 -30.88
N PHE A 26 17.31 -52.28 -32.20
CA PHE A 26 16.16 -51.66 -32.85
C PHE A 26 14.92 -52.50 -32.50
N PHE A 27 14.07 -51.96 -31.63
CA PHE A 27 12.74 -52.49 -31.35
C PHE A 27 11.70 -51.55 -31.95
N VAL A 28 10.86 -52.08 -32.83
CA VAL A 28 9.61 -51.42 -33.25
C VAL A 28 8.57 -51.82 -32.23
N ASP A 29 8.20 -50.87 -31.37
CA ASP A 29 6.99 -50.96 -30.56
C ASP A 29 5.81 -50.60 -31.47
N ASP A 30 5.16 -51.61 -32.04
CA ASP A 30 3.91 -51.47 -32.79
C ASP A 30 2.76 -51.43 -31.78
N GLY A 31 2.68 -50.29 -31.10
CA GLY A 31 1.79 -50.03 -29.99
C GLY A 31 1.36 -48.58 -30.01
N ALA A 32 0.63 -48.19 -31.05
CA ALA A 32 -0.07 -46.92 -31.12
C ALA A 32 -1.15 -46.85 -30.03
N ALA A 33 -0.74 -46.68 -28.78
CA ALA A 33 -1.59 -46.14 -27.73
C ALA A 33 -1.42 -44.63 -27.76
N THR A 34 -2.31 -43.99 -28.51
CA THR A 34 -2.50 -42.54 -28.59
C THR A 34 -2.38 -41.93 -27.20
N GLN A 35 -1.32 -41.19 -26.93
CA GLN A 35 -1.24 -40.35 -25.74
C GLN A 35 -2.38 -39.34 -25.84
N ARG A 36 -3.48 -39.56 -25.11
CA ARG A 36 -4.50 -38.54 -24.93
C ARG A 36 -3.80 -37.38 -24.22
N ALA A 37 -3.61 -36.29 -24.95
CA ALA A 37 -3.28 -35.01 -24.37
C ALA A 37 -4.27 -34.76 -23.23
N ALA A 38 -3.77 -34.64 -22.00
CA ALA A 38 -4.59 -34.18 -20.90
C ALA A 38 -5.16 -32.82 -21.32
N THR A 39 -6.48 -32.73 -21.39
CA THR A 39 -7.17 -31.47 -21.65
C THR A 39 -6.72 -30.50 -20.57
N ALA A 40 -6.06 -29.41 -20.96
CA ALA A 40 -5.71 -28.34 -20.03
C ALA A 40 -7.00 -27.89 -19.34
N ALA A 41 -7.09 -28.09 -18.02
CA ALA A 41 -8.17 -27.53 -17.24
C ALA A 41 -8.16 -26.01 -17.42
N PRO A 42 -9.30 -25.35 -17.62
CA PRO A 42 -9.34 -23.90 -17.72
C PRO A 42 -8.97 -23.29 -16.37
N VAL A 43 -7.69 -22.97 -16.19
CA VAL A 43 -7.22 -22.12 -15.11
C VAL A 43 -7.34 -20.68 -15.61
N ALA A 44 -7.92 -19.79 -14.79
CA ALA A 44 -7.97 -18.33 -14.95
C ALA A 44 -9.29 -17.67 -15.40
N ALA A 45 -10.44 -18.09 -14.86
CA ALA A 45 -11.65 -17.25 -14.85
C ALA A 45 -11.87 -16.51 -13.51
N ALA A 46 -11.48 -17.12 -12.38
CA ALA A 46 -11.65 -16.50 -11.06
C ALA A 46 -10.64 -15.36 -10.81
N SER A 47 -9.38 -15.54 -11.21
CA SER A 47 -8.32 -14.53 -11.04
C SER A 47 -8.54 -13.27 -11.88
N SER A 48 -9.26 -13.35 -13.01
CA SER A 48 -9.57 -12.19 -13.85
C SER A 48 -10.73 -11.37 -13.29
N LEU A 49 -11.73 -12.02 -12.68
CA LEU A 49 -12.81 -11.32 -11.99
C LEU A 49 -12.33 -10.66 -10.70
N ASP A 50 -11.50 -11.34 -9.90
CA ASP A 50 -10.88 -10.75 -8.71
C ASP A 50 -9.97 -9.57 -9.07
N ALA A 51 -9.25 -9.63 -10.20
CA ALA A 51 -8.47 -8.50 -10.70
C ALA A 51 -9.35 -7.32 -11.15
N LEU A 52 -10.54 -7.58 -11.72
CA LEU A 52 -11.51 -6.53 -12.09
C LEU A 52 -12.21 -5.93 -10.85
N LEU A 53 -12.56 -6.75 -9.86
CA LEU A 53 -13.10 -6.30 -8.58
C LEU A 53 -12.05 -5.51 -7.79
N ALA A 54 -10.78 -5.91 -7.81
CA ALA A 54 -9.69 -5.14 -7.22
C ALA A 54 -9.48 -3.79 -7.93
N LEU A 55 -9.66 -3.73 -9.25
CA LEU A 55 -9.61 -2.47 -10.01
C LEU A 55 -10.82 -1.56 -9.71
N GLN A 56 -12.00 -2.13 -9.44
CA GLN A 56 -13.21 -1.40 -9.04
C GLN A 56 -13.22 -1.01 -7.56
N ALA A 57 -12.47 -1.73 -6.73
CA ALA A 57 -12.27 -1.42 -5.31
C ALA A 57 -11.28 -0.27 -5.10
N VAL A 58 -10.65 0.25 -6.17
CA VAL A 58 -9.87 1.49 -6.13
C VAL A 58 -10.83 2.63 -5.79
N GLU A 59 -10.79 3.04 -4.52
CA GLU A 59 -11.53 4.17 -3.98
C GLU A 59 -11.39 5.37 -4.93
N ASP A 60 -12.52 5.97 -5.34
CA ASP A 60 -12.52 7.04 -6.35
C ASP A 60 -11.57 8.17 -5.92
N PRO A 61 -10.51 8.45 -6.71
CA PRO A 61 -9.49 9.44 -6.37
C PRO A 61 -10.07 10.82 -6.04
N LEU A 62 -11.22 11.18 -6.62
CA LEU A 62 -11.91 12.45 -6.35
C LEU A 62 -12.51 12.48 -4.95
N PHE A 63 -13.14 11.39 -4.50
CA PHE A 63 -13.68 11.29 -3.14
C PHE A 63 -12.56 11.31 -2.12
N ALA A 64 -11.46 10.58 -2.37
CA ALA A 64 -10.30 10.57 -1.49
C ALA A 64 -9.65 11.96 -1.37
N ARG A 65 -9.54 12.70 -2.48
CA ARG A 65 -9.08 14.10 -2.49
C ARG A 65 -10.01 15.03 -1.72
N LYS A 66 -11.32 14.94 -1.93
CA LYS A 66 -12.32 15.76 -1.22
C LYS A 66 -12.29 15.50 0.29
N LYS A 67 -12.16 14.24 0.70
CA LYS A 67 -12.01 13.84 2.11
C LYS A 67 -10.73 14.43 2.73
N ALA A 68 -9.60 14.34 2.03
CA ALA A 68 -8.34 14.93 2.47
C ALA A 68 -8.42 16.46 2.64
N LEU A 69 -9.03 17.17 1.68
CA LEU A 69 -9.22 18.62 1.75
C LEU A 69 -10.11 19.01 2.95
N ARG A 70 -11.24 18.33 3.14
CA ARG A 70 -12.13 18.59 4.28
C ARG A 70 -11.40 18.41 5.62
N ARG A 71 -10.59 17.35 5.73
CA ARG A 71 -9.79 17.07 6.93
C ARG A 71 -8.71 18.14 7.15
N GLY A 72 -8.02 18.55 6.09
CA GLY A 72 -7.03 19.61 6.14
C GLY A 72 -7.63 20.92 6.65
N ASN A 73 -8.78 21.33 6.11
CA ASN A 73 -9.48 22.53 6.57
C ASN A 73 -9.88 22.43 8.05
N ALA A 74 -10.44 21.29 8.48
CA ALA A 74 -10.80 21.09 9.89
C ALA A 74 -9.58 21.19 10.84
N LEU A 75 -8.41 20.72 10.40
CA LEU A 75 -7.17 20.84 11.17
C LEU A 75 -6.71 22.30 11.26
N LEU A 76 -6.74 23.03 10.15
CA LEU A 76 -6.43 24.47 10.12
C LEU A 76 -7.39 25.29 10.98
N ASP A 77 -8.69 25.04 10.92
CA ASP A 77 -9.70 25.73 11.73
C ASP A 77 -9.48 25.47 13.24
N THR A 78 -9.11 24.24 13.58
CA THR A 78 -8.77 23.87 14.97
C THR A 78 -7.50 24.60 15.43
N LEU A 79 -6.47 24.67 14.59
CA LEU A 79 -5.24 25.42 14.90
C LEU A 79 -5.51 26.92 15.07
N GLU A 80 -6.36 27.52 14.23
CA GLU A 80 -6.72 28.94 14.37
C GLU A 80 -7.48 29.20 15.68
N SER A 81 -8.35 28.27 16.07
CA SER A 81 -9.05 28.35 17.37
C SER A 81 -8.08 28.25 18.56
N ILE A 82 -7.08 27.36 18.48
CA ILE A 82 -6.02 27.24 19.50
C ILE A 82 -5.16 28.50 19.53
N LYS A 83 -4.84 29.08 18.38
CA LYS A 83 -4.13 30.37 18.31
C LYS A 83 -4.91 31.49 18.99
N ALA A 84 -6.23 31.57 18.78
CA ALA A 84 -7.07 32.54 19.47
C ALA A 84 -7.03 32.36 20.99
N ASP A 85 -7.10 31.11 21.49
CA ASP A 85 -6.94 30.82 22.92
C ASP A 85 -5.59 31.29 23.46
N LEU A 86 -4.51 30.97 22.73
CA LEU A 86 -3.15 31.31 23.11
C LEU A 86 -2.96 32.84 23.22
N LEU A 87 -3.60 33.60 22.34
CA LEU A 87 -3.60 35.07 22.41
C LEU A 87 -4.32 35.60 23.64
N LEU A 88 -5.29 34.85 24.18
CA LEU A 88 -5.96 35.14 25.44
C LEU A 88 -5.18 34.60 26.66
N GLY A 89 -4.01 34.00 26.44
CA GLY A 89 -3.18 33.41 27.49
C GLY A 89 -3.75 32.12 28.09
N GLN A 90 -4.62 31.43 27.35
CA GLN A 90 -5.23 30.16 27.76
C GLN A 90 -5.01 29.10 26.68
N VAL A 91 -5.21 27.82 27.00
CA VAL A 91 -5.31 26.76 26.00
C VAL A 91 -6.40 25.78 26.43
N SER A 92 -7.37 25.51 25.57
CA SER A 92 -8.41 24.52 25.88
C SER A 92 -7.89 23.08 25.70
N GLU A 93 -7.96 22.28 26.76
CA GLU A 93 -7.67 20.84 26.71
C GLU A 93 -8.54 20.11 25.66
N GLY A 94 -9.82 20.49 25.55
CA GLY A 94 -10.74 19.92 24.57
C GLY A 94 -10.28 20.16 23.14
N ARG A 95 -9.79 21.37 22.82
CA ARG A 95 -9.25 21.69 21.49
C ARG A 95 -7.96 20.95 21.18
N LEU A 96 -7.08 20.77 22.17
CA LEU A 96 -5.88 19.96 22.01
C LEU A 96 -6.22 18.49 21.72
N ASN A 97 -7.20 17.92 22.42
CA ASN A 97 -7.66 16.55 22.16
C ASN A 97 -8.29 16.40 20.76
N GLN A 98 -9.09 17.39 20.33
CA GLN A 98 -9.64 17.43 18.97
C GLN A 98 -8.52 17.48 17.91
N LEU A 99 -7.50 18.31 18.13
CA LEU A 99 -6.34 18.40 17.25
C LEU A 99 -5.62 17.05 17.13
N MET A 100 -5.38 16.36 18.25
CA MET A 100 -4.75 15.03 18.26
C MET A 100 -5.55 14.01 17.44
N ALA A 101 -6.89 14.02 17.54
CA ALA A 101 -7.74 13.12 16.76
C ALA A 101 -7.65 13.40 15.25
N LEU A 102 -7.59 14.68 14.85
CA LEU A 102 -7.45 15.08 13.44
C LEU A 102 -6.08 14.72 12.88
N ILE A 103 -5.00 14.89 13.65
CA ILE A 103 -3.64 14.49 13.25
C ILE A 103 -3.55 12.98 13.05
N GLY A 104 -4.11 12.19 13.96
CA GLY A 104 -4.14 10.72 13.83
C GLY A 104 -4.80 10.26 12.53
N GLN A 105 -5.82 10.97 12.07
CA GLN A 105 -6.48 10.70 10.79
C GLN A 105 -5.69 11.24 9.59
N ALA A 106 -4.86 12.27 9.75
CA ALA A 106 -4.17 12.93 8.63
C ALA A 106 -3.05 12.08 8.01
N ARG A 107 -2.47 11.15 8.77
CA ARG A 107 -1.32 10.30 8.42
C ARG A 107 -1.56 9.24 7.32
N ASP A 108 -2.77 9.13 6.78
CA ASP A 108 -3.12 8.12 5.75
C ASP A 108 -2.29 8.21 4.45
N ARG A 109 -1.60 9.33 4.21
CA ARG A 109 -0.77 9.53 3.01
C ARG A 109 0.62 9.96 3.47
N ASN A 110 1.60 9.05 3.36
CA ASN A 110 3.01 9.31 3.63
C ASN A 110 3.51 10.43 2.70
N LEU A 111 3.42 11.66 3.16
CA LEU A 111 3.84 12.86 2.47
C LEU A 111 4.93 13.46 3.34
N PRO A 112 6.23 13.19 3.06
CA PRO A 112 7.31 13.43 4.02
C PRO A 112 7.35 14.84 4.61
N GLY A 113 7.03 15.87 3.80
CA GLY A 113 6.99 17.25 4.27
C GLY A 113 5.80 17.59 5.16
N LEU A 114 4.66 16.93 4.95
CA LEU A 114 3.48 17.08 5.81
C LEU A 114 3.65 16.32 7.12
N ASP A 115 4.19 15.10 7.05
CA ASP A 115 4.37 14.23 8.21
C ASP A 115 5.27 14.87 9.27
N GLY A 116 6.39 15.48 8.86
CA GLY A 116 7.26 16.20 9.80
C GLY A 116 6.57 17.37 10.51
N VAL A 117 5.77 18.15 9.78
CA VAL A 117 5.00 19.26 10.38
C VAL A 117 3.92 18.73 11.33
N LEU A 118 3.25 17.65 10.95
CA LEU A 118 2.26 17.00 11.82
C LEU A 118 2.91 16.45 13.09
N ASP A 119 4.10 15.88 13.01
CA ASP A 119 4.85 15.37 14.15
C ASP A 119 5.25 16.49 15.13
N ASP A 120 5.72 17.63 14.60
CA ASP A 120 6.04 18.80 15.42
C ASP A 120 4.80 19.36 16.13
N ILE A 121 3.67 19.47 15.41
CA ILE A 121 2.40 19.91 15.99
C ILE A 121 1.94 18.92 17.06
N GLU A 122 2.00 17.62 16.79
CA GLU A 122 1.59 16.57 17.71
C GLU A 122 2.44 16.57 18.98
N LEU A 123 3.76 16.70 18.85
CA LEU A 123 4.68 16.82 19.98
C LEU A 123 4.30 18.01 20.86
N ARG A 124 4.07 19.18 20.25
CA ARG A 124 3.68 20.37 21.01
C ARG A 124 2.34 20.19 21.71
N ALA A 125 1.34 19.64 21.02
CA ALA A 125 0.02 19.39 21.58
C ALA A 125 0.08 18.42 22.78
N ARG A 126 0.88 17.36 22.68
CA ARG A 126 1.11 16.43 23.81
C ARG A 126 1.76 17.12 25.00
N VAL A 127 2.76 17.97 24.76
CA VAL A 127 3.41 18.74 25.83
C VAL A 127 2.42 19.68 26.51
N GLU A 128 1.58 20.39 25.75
CA GLU A 128 0.55 21.25 26.34
C GLU A 128 -0.48 20.43 27.14
N LEU A 129 -0.94 19.28 26.62
CA LEU A 129 -1.81 18.36 27.38
C LEU A 129 -1.15 17.86 28.66
N ALA A 130 0.14 17.57 28.64
CA ALA A 130 0.88 17.12 29.83
C ALA A 130 0.94 18.19 30.92
N LYS A 131 1.03 19.49 30.55
CA LYS A 131 0.99 20.60 31.52
C LYS A 131 -0.31 20.69 32.30
N PHE A 132 -1.42 20.17 31.76
CA PHE A 132 -2.72 20.10 32.46
C PHE A 132 -2.80 18.97 33.51
N GLY A 133 -1.68 18.29 33.82
CA GLY A 133 -1.62 17.26 34.86
C GLY A 133 -1.69 15.82 34.36
N ARG A 134 -1.41 15.58 33.07
CA ARG A 134 -1.34 14.24 32.46
C ARG A 134 0.09 13.85 32.10
N TYR A 135 0.95 13.70 33.10
CA TYR A 135 2.20 12.94 32.97
C TYR A 135 2.00 11.56 33.60
N PRO A 136 1.85 10.46 32.84
CA PRO A 136 2.31 9.18 33.35
C PRO A 136 3.83 9.25 33.35
N GLY A 137 4.42 9.20 34.55
CA GLY A 137 5.84 8.89 34.68
C GLY A 137 6.16 7.65 33.86
N MET A 138 7.23 7.75 33.09
CA MET A 138 7.93 6.57 32.57
C MET A 138 8.37 5.69 33.74
#